data_AF-A0A964Q1B0-F1
#
_entry.id   AF-A0A964Q1B0-F1
#
_cell.length_a   1.000
_cell.length_b   1.000
_cell.length_c   1.000
_cell.angle_alpha   90.00
_cell.angle_beta   90.00
_cell.angle_gamma   90.00
#
_symmetry.space_group_name_H-M   'P 1'
#
loop_
_entity.id
_entity.type
_entity.pdbx_description
1 polymer ?
#
loop_
_entity_poly.entity_id
_entity_poly.type
_entity_poly.pdbx_seq_one_letter_code
_entity_poly.pdbx_strand_id
1 'polypeptide(L)'
;MNRLLFTFFLGAFLGLVSFSLPGIGQEKGKKGFLSVLKEGQKVVLRESAGQYEITLIEGGSKVIEVGQDFVVIGDLVGARETRIPIYSLKNIIRIKGAP
;
A
#
# COMPACT_ATOMS: atom_id res chain seq x y z
N MET A 1 25.22 -41.73 45.65
CA MET A 1 24.76 -40.39 46.02
C MET A 1 26.01 -39.51 46.11
N ASN A 2 26.08 -38.49 45.24
CA ASN A 2 27.21 -37.57 44.92
C ASN A 2 27.63 -37.68 43.46
N ARG A 3 27.24 -36.68 42.66
CA ARG A 3 27.97 -36.10 41.50
C ARG A 3 27.05 -35.09 40.81
N LEU A 4 26.75 -34.05 41.59
CA LEU A 4 25.99 -32.88 41.18
C LEU A 4 26.96 -31.70 41.30
N LEU A 5 27.89 -31.62 40.35
CA LEU A 5 28.85 -30.53 40.12
C LEU A 5 29.77 -31.00 38.97
N PHE A 6 30.03 -30.11 38.00
CA PHE A 6 30.84 -30.29 36.78
C PHE A 6 30.14 -30.88 35.53
N THR A 7 29.30 -30.08 34.89
CA THR A 7 29.50 -29.84 33.45
C THR A 7 29.01 -28.44 33.09
N PHE A 8 29.99 -27.58 32.87
CA PHE A 8 29.91 -26.17 32.54
C PHE A 8 29.91 -26.01 31.00
N PHE A 9 29.39 -24.88 30.53
CA PHE A 9 29.72 -24.23 29.25
C PHE A 9 29.39 -24.95 27.93
N LEU A 10 28.14 -24.81 27.45
CA LEU A 10 27.90 -24.58 26.01
C LEU A 10 26.48 -24.04 25.78
N GLY A 11 26.35 -22.96 25.00
CA GLY A 11 25.05 -22.50 24.48
C GLY A 11 24.65 -21.08 24.88
N ALA A 12 25.53 -20.12 24.67
CA ALA A 12 25.15 -18.72 24.59
C ALA A 12 24.20 -18.50 23.39
N PHE A 13 23.36 -17.48 23.52
CA PHE A 13 22.75 -16.73 22.41
C PHE A 13 21.71 -17.47 21.56
N LEU A 14 20.43 -17.18 21.79
CA LEU A 14 19.56 -16.63 20.73
C LEU A 14 18.23 -16.19 21.37
N GLY A 15 18.20 -14.91 21.77
CA GLY A 15 16.95 -14.21 22.02
C GLY A 15 16.35 -13.81 20.67
N LEU A 16 15.06 -14.10 20.48
CA LEU A 16 14.22 -13.42 19.50
C LEU A 16 12.83 -13.34 20.10
N VAL A 17 12.62 -12.25 20.84
CA VAL A 17 11.32 -11.77 21.26
C VAL A 17 10.64 -11.21 20.01
N SER A 18 9.70 -11.95 19.45
CA SER A 18 8.87 -11.48 18.33
C SER A 18 7.90 -10.42 18.83
N PHE A 19 8.36 -9.17 18.95
CA PHE A 19 7.48 -8.02 18.96
C PHE A 19 6.86 -7.88 17.56
N SER A 20 5.59 -8.27 17.42
CA SER A 20 4.79 -7.84 16.27
C SER A 20 4.67 -6.33 16.32
N LEU A 21 5.39 -5.62 15.43
CA LEU A 21 5.13 -4.21 15.18
C LEU A 21 3.68 -4.08 14.67
N PRO A 22 2.78 -3.33 15.33
CA PRO A 22 1.62 -2.81 14.64
C PRO A 22 2.14 -1.90 13.54
N GLY A 23 1.86 -2.29 12.30
CA GLY A 23 2.23 -1.55 11.10
C GLY A 23 1.83 -0.09 11.21
N ILE A 24 2.85 0.75 11.10
CA ILE A 24 2.92 2.04 10.39
C ILE A 24 1.64 2.87 10.45
N GLY A 25 1.76 3.98 11.18
CA GLY A 25 0.71 4.94 11.43
C GLY A 25 -0.06 5.36 10.18
N GLN A 26 -1.38 5.37 10.32
CA GLN A 26 -2.27 6.20 9.53
C GLN A 26 -1.87 7.67 9.71
N GLU A 27 -0.96 8.16 8.88
CA GLU A 27 -0.70 9.59 8.76
C GLU A 27 -1.93 10.24 8.14
N LYS A 28 -2.81 10.79 8.98
CA LYS A 28 -4.00 11.55 8.53
C LYS A 28 -3.55 12.63 7.55
N GLY A 29 -4.02 12.49 6.31
CA GLY A 29 -3.50 13.18 5.13
C GLY A 29 -3.40 14.70 5.23
N LYS A 30 -2.19 15.20 4.98
CA LYS A 30 -1.97 16.53 4.41
C LYS A 30 -2.61 16.53 3.01
N LYS A 31 -3.23 17.65 2.61
CA LYS A 31 -3.90 17.79 1.29
C LYS A 31 -2.90 17.74 0.13
N GLY A 32 -2.40 16.55 -0.22
CA GLY A 32 -1.49 16.29 -1.33
C GLY A 32 -2.22 16.09 -2.67
N PHE A 33 -1.46 15.98 -3.75
CA PHE A 33 -1.96 15.74 -5.12
C PHE A 33 -2.98 14.58 -5.22
N LEU A 34 -2.82 13.53 -4.40
CA LEU A 34 -3.70 12.36 -4.36
C LEU A 34 -4.99 12.55 -3.56
N SER A 35 -5.19 13.70 -2.89
CA SER A 35 -6.37 13.95 -2.03
C SER A 35 -7.70 13.90 -2.77
N VAL A 36 -7.67 13.97 -4.10
CA VAL A 36 -8.85 13.87 -4.96
C VAL A 36 -9.33 12.43 -5.13
N LEU A 37 -8.47 11.45 -4.86
CA LEU A 37 -8.79 10.03 -4.90
C LEU A 37 -9.28 9.57 -3.53
N LYS A 38 -10.27 8.68 -3.54
CA LYS A 38 -10.78 8.03 -2.33
C LYS A 38 -10.69 6.53 -2.49
N GLU A 39 -10.41 5.83 -1.40
CA GLU A 39 -10.55 4.39 -1.33
C GLU A 39 -11.97 3.98 -1.72
N GLY A 40 -12.08 2.89 -2.46
CA GLY A 40 -13.32 2.38 -2.98
C GLY A 40 -13.85 3.07 -4.24
N GLN A 41 -13.23 4.17 -4.67
CA GLN A 41 -13.68 4.92 -5.84
C GLN A 41 -13.41 4.12 -7.13
N LYS A 42 -14.43 4.00 -7.97
CA LYS A 42 -14.27 3.46 -9.33
C LYS A 42 -13.56 4.49 -10.21
N VAL A 43 -12.60 4.02 -10.98
CA VAL A 43 -11.78 4.83 -11.88
C VAL A 43 -11.50 4.06 -13.17
N VAL A 44 -11.09 4.78 -14.20
CA VAL A 44 -10.41 4.19 -15.36
C VAL A 44 -8.92 4.46 -15.21
N LEU A 45 -8.14 3.38 -15.24
CA LEU A 45 -6.69 3.44 -15.26
C LEU A 45 -6.20 3.23 -16.70
N ARG A 46 -5.36 4.15 -17.18
CA ARG A 46 -4.64 4.01 -18.45
C ARG A 46 -3.14 4.10 -18.18
N GLU A 47 -2.38 3.18 -18.74
CA GLU A 47 -0.92 3.20 -18.74
C GLU A 47 -0.42 3.57 -20.15
N SER A 48 0.59 4.44 -20.22
CA SER A 48 1.29 4.77 -21.46
C SER A 48 2.75 5.04 -21.16
N ALA A 49 3.65 4.23 -21.73
CA ALA A 49 5.11 4.35 -21.59
C ALA A 49 5.59 4.49 -20.13
N GLY A 50 5.05 3.69 -19.21
CA GLY A 50 5.41 3.71 -17.78
C GLY A 50 4.84 4.89 -16.98
N GLN A 51 3.98 5.70 -17.61
CA GLN A 51 3.20 6.74 -16.94
C GLN A 51 1.74 6.33 -16.84
N TYR A 52 1.10 6.70 -15.73
CA TYR A 52 -0.28 6.36 -15.44
C TYR A 52 -1.18 7.60 -15.47
N GLU A 53 -2.36 7.41 -16.04
CA GLU A 53 -3.44 8.39 -16.08
C GLU A 53 -4.66 7.78 -15.38
N ILE A 54 -5.21 8.52 -14.41
CA ILE A 54 -6.38 8.09 -13.65
C ILE A 54 -7.54 9.03 -14.00
N THR A 55 -8.64 8.47 -14.50
CA THR A 55 -9.85 9.22 -14.79
C THR A 55 -10.95 8.85 -13.79
N LEU A 56 -11.46 9.86 -13.07
CA LEU A 56 -12.51 9.71 -12.06
C LEU A 56 -13.88 9.60 -12.73
N ILE A 57 -14.17 8.42 -13.27
CA ILE A 57 -15.46 8.00 -13.81
C ILE A 57 -15.76 6.57 -13.38
N GLU A 58 -17.03 6.16 -13.39
CA GLU A 58 -17.37 4.76 -13.20
C GLU A 58 -16.66 3.91 -14.27
N GLY A 59 -15.78 3.01 -13.83
CA GLY A 59 -14.85 2.31 -14.69
C GLY A 59 -14.48 0.92 -14.18
N GLY A 60 -13.65 0.24 -14.96
CA GLY A 60 -13.22 -1.15 -14.78
C GLY A 60 -12.24 -1.40 -13.62
N SER A 61 -11.84 -0.35 -12.92
CA SER A 61 -10.85 -0.41 -11.85
C SER A 61 -11.34 0.33 -10.60
N LYS A 62 -10.76 -0.01 -9.45
CA LYS A 62 -11.14 0.52 -8.14
C LYS A 62 -9.90 0.95 -7.37
N VAL A 63 -9.94 2.11 -6.75
CA VAL A 63 -8.90 2.54 -5.80
C VAL A 63 -9.00 1.68 -4.55
N ILE A 64 -7.95 0.95 -4.23
CA ILE A 64 -7.87 0.09 -3.04
C ILE A 64 -7.31 0.89 -1.87
N GLU A 65 -6.20 1.59 -2.08
CA GLU A 65 -5.46 2.31 -1.06
C GLU A 65 -4.93 3.62 -1.62
N VAL A 66 -4.96 4.69 -0.83
CA VAL A 66 -4.32 5.96 -1.16
C VAL A 66 -3.27 6.27 -0.08
N GLY A 67 -2.00 6.10 -0.44
CA GLY A 67 -0.86 6.48 0.38
C GLY A 67 -0.48 7.95 0.21
N GLN A 68 0.56 8.38 0.91
CA GLN A 68 1.09 9.75 0.81
C GLN A 68 1.75 10.01 -0.56
N ASP A 69 2.45 9.01 -1.08
CA ASP A 69 3.30 9.05 -2.27
C ASP A 69 2.98 7.95 -3.29
N PHE A 70 1.92 7.18 -3.08
CA PHE A 70 1.46 6.14 -3.99
C PHE A 70 -0.06 5.96 -3.94
N VAL A 71 -0.61 5.31 -4.96
CA VAL A 71 -1.99 4.83 -5.00
C VAL A 71 -2.00 3.38 -5.45
N VAL A 72 -2.85 2.55 -4.86
CA VAL A 72 -3.07 1.17 -5.29
C VAL A 72 -4.41 1.09 -6.00
N ILE A 73 -4.39 0.61 -7.24
CA ILE A 73 -5.58 0.41 -8.05
C ILE A 73 -5.73 -1.08 -8.35
N GLY A 74 -6.88 -1.62 -7.99
CA GLY A 74 -7.31 -2.97 -8.34
C GLY A 74 -8.17 -2.98 -9.60
N ASP A 75 -8.18 -4.10 -10.31
CA ASP A 75 -9.27 -4.38 -11.25
C ASP A 75 -10.58 -4.72 -10.52
N LEU A 76 -11.71 -4.70 -11.24
CA LEU A 76 -13.04 -5.00 -10.68
C LEU A 76 -13.16 -6.42 -10.08
N VAL A 77 -12.30 -7.35 -10.50
CA VAL A 77 -12.34 -8.76 -10.11
C VAL A 77 -11.35 -9.10 -8.98
N GLY A 78 -10.54 -8.13 -8.54
CA GLY A 78 -9.48 -8.32 -7.54
C GLY A 78 -8.34 -9.22 -8.01
N ALA A 79 -8.22 -9.49 -9.31
CA ALA A 79 -7.20 -10.38 -9.86
C ALA A 79 -5.85 -9.67 -10.01
N ARG A 80 -5.85 -8.35 -10.23
CA ARG A 80 -4.64 -7.56 -10.38
C ARG A 80 -4.70 -6.30 -9.55
N GLU A 81 -3.68 -6.12 -8.73
CA GLU A 81 -3.39 -4.88 -8.01
C GLU A 81 -2.18 -4.20 -8.63
N THR A 82 -2.29 -2.90 -8.89
CA THR A 82 -1.21 -2.09 -9.44
C THR A 82 -0.91 -0.96 -8.46
N ARG A 83 0.30 -1.00 -7.90
CA ARG A 83 0.82 0.06 -7.04
C ARG A 83 1.52 1.10 -7.90
N ILE A 84 0.96 2.31 -7.92
CA ILE A 84 1.42 3.41 -8.76
C ILE A 84 2.04 4.48 -7.86
N PRO A 85 3.35 4.74 -7.97
CA PRO A 85 3.96 5.83 -7.26
C PRO A 85 3.59 7.18 -7.88
N ILE A 86 3.58 8.24 -7.07
CA ILE A 86 3.15 9.58 -7.49
C ILE A 86 3.97 10.15 -8.64
N TYR A 87 5.26 9.83 -8.72
CA TYR A 87 6.14 10.28 -9.80
C TYR A 87 5.83 9.63 -11.15
N SER A 88 5.14 8.49 -11.15
CA SER A 88 4.67 7.82 -12.37
C SER A 88 3.28 8.31 -12.80
N LEU A 89 2.60 9.14 -11.99
CA LEU A 89 1.32 9.72 -12.37
C LEU A 89 1.53 10.90 -13.30
N LYS A 90 1.00 10.79 -14.52
CA LYS A 90 0.94 11.89 -15.47
C LYS A 90 -0.19 12.85 -15.15
N ASN A 91 -1.37 12.32 -14.86
CA ASN A 91 -2.55 13.16 -14.62
C ASN A 91 -3.66 12.44 -13.83
N ILE A 92 -4.45 13.23 -13.12
CA ILE A 92 -5.70 12.79 -12.48
C ILE A 92 -6.85 13.64 -13.05
N ILE A 93 -7.66 13.03 -13.90
CA ILE A 93 -8.71 13.71 -14.66
C ILE A 93 -10.04 13.55 -13.93
N ARG A 94 -10.62 14.68 -13.50
CA ARG A 94 -11.97 14.72 -12.93
C ARG A 94 -12.97 15.20 -13.97
N ILE A 95 -13.87 14.32 -14.40
CA ILE A 95 -14.95 14.70 -15.32
C ILE A 95 -16.10 15.26 -14.48
N LYS A 96 -16.35 16.56 -14.61
CA LYS A 96 -17.49 17.23 -13.96
C LYS A 96 -18.66 17.18 -14.96
N GLY A 97 -19.56 16.21 -14.82
CA GLY A 97 -20.76 16.13 -15.67
C GLY A 97 -21.24 14.72 -16.08
N ALA A 98 -20.77 13.63 -15.48
CA ALA A 98 -21.52 12.38 -15.56
C ALA A 98 -22.75 12.49 -14.63
N PRO A 99 -23.96 12.16 -15.10
CA PRO A 99 -25.24 12.45 -14.42
C PRO A 99 -25.35 11.82 -13.03
#